data_AF-A0A7X8GPB3-F1
#
_entry.id   AF-A0A7X8GPB3-F1
#
_cell.length_a   1.000
_cell.length_b   1.000
_cell.length_c   1.000
_cell.angle_alpha   90.00
_cell.angle_beta   90.00
_cell.angle_gamma   90.00
#
_symmetry.space_group_name_H-M   'P 1'
#
loop_
_entity.id
_entity.type
_entity.pdbx_description
1 polymer ?
#
loop_
_entity_poly.entity_id
_entity_poly.type
_entity_poly.pdbx_seq_one_letter_code
_entity_poly.pdbx_strand_id
1 'polypeptide(L)'
;METVLQLLMEGIGTGAAALAIMKDNMSSLVQKGILSQADLDGLLQDVERSLEARRKTLIEGFQKELQRLLAHLPLATKEEQLALELRLRSLEERIERLEAKGA
;
A
#
# COMPACT_ATOMS: atom_id res chain seq x y z
N MET A 1 -11.73 -5.18 -10.09
CA MET A 1 -10.64 -4.57 -9.29
C MET A 1 -11.17 -3.81 -8.07
N GLU A 2 -12.39 -3.27 -8.08
CA GLU A 2 -13.00 -2.59 -6.92
C GLU A 2 -13.19 -3.48 -5.68
N THR A 3 -13.59 -4.74 -5.86
CA THR A 3 -13.87 -5.67 -4.75
C THR A 3 -12.64 -6.00 -3.88
N VAL A 4 -11.44 -6.01 -4.45
CA VAL A 4 -10.19 -6.28 -3.70
C VAL A 4 -9.76 -5.06 -2.89
N LEU A 5 -9.92 -3.86 -3.44
CA LEU A 5 -9.67 -2.59 -2.75
C LEU A 5 -10.70 -2.33 -1.65
N GLN A 6 -11.97 -2.72 -1.84
CA GLN A 6 -13.00 -2.69 -0.81
C GLN A 6 -12.69 -3.64 0.34
N LEU A 7 -12.35 -4.90 0.05
CA LEU A 7 -11.93 -5.88 1.08
C LEU A 7 -10.67 -5.43 1.83
N LEU A 8 -9.77 -4.69 1.17
CA LEU A 8 -8.59 -4.10 1.77
C LEU A 8 -8.94 -2.93 2.71
N MET A 9 -9.77 -1.99 2.26
CA MET A 9 -10.18 -0.85 3.07
C MET A 9 -11.07 -1.27 4.24
N GLU A 10 -11.96 -2.23 4.03
CA GLU A 10 -12.75 -2.84 5.09
C GLU A 10 -11.88 -3.68 6.02
N GLY A 11 -10.95 -4.50 5.51
CA GLY A 11 -10.09 -5.36 6.34
C GLY A 11 -9.02 -4.62 7.16
N ILE A 12 -8.52 -3.47 6.68
CA ILE A 12 -7.48 -2.69 7.36
C ILE A 12 -8.09 -1.68 8.36
N GLY A 13 -9.27 -1.13 8.08
CA GLY A 13 -9.98 -0.17 8.94
C GLY A 13 -10.82 -0.81 10.04
N THR A 14 -11.36 -2.01 9.83
CA THR A 14 -12.25 -2.67 10.80
C THR A 14 -11.53 -3.23 12.03
N GLY A 15 -10.23 -3.54 11.95
CA GLY A 15 -9.49 -4.10 13.10
C GLY A 15 -9.47 -3.17 14.32
N ALA A 16 -9.25 -1.87 14.11
CA ALA A 16 -9.25 -0.88 15.20
C ALA A 16 -10.67 -0.61 15.74
N ALA A 17 -11.67 -0.57 14.86
CA ALA A 17 -13.07 -0.44 15.26
C ALA A 17 -13.57 -1.67 16.03
N ALA A 18 -13.19 -2.86 15.59
CA ALA A 18 -13.51 -4.13 16.25
C ALA A 18 -12.84 -4.23 17.63
N LEU A 19 -11.59 -3.79 17.78
CA LEU A 19 -10.91 -3.70 19.07
C LEU A 19 -11.62 -2.73 20.02
N ALA A 20 -12.06 -1.56 19.54
CA ALA A 20 -12.82 -0.61 20.35
C ALA A 20 -14.17 -1.19 20.82
N ILE A 21 -14.92 -1.82 19.91
CA ILE A 21 -16.19 -2.49 20.25
C ILE A 21 -15.97 -3.66 21.22
N MET A 22 -14.89 -4.42 21.03
CA MET A 22 -14.54 -5.53 21.89
C MET A 22 -14.16 -5.04 23.30
N LYS A 23 -13.38 -3.96 23.40
CA LYS A 23 -13.05 -3.32 24.67
C LYS A 23 -14.30 -2.81 25.38
N ASP A 24 -15.21 -2.11 24.69
CA ASP A 24 -16.43 -1.59 25.29
C ASP A 24 -17.34 -2.71 25.81
N ASN A 25 -17.53 -3.78 25.04
CA ASN A 25 -18.34 -4.92 25.45
C ASN A 25 -17.71 -5.69 26.63
N MET A 26 -16.40 -5.93 26.60
CA MET A 26 -15.73 -6.70 27.66
C MET A 26 -15.48 -5.89 28.93
N SER A 27 -15.44 -4.56 28.86
CA SER A 27 -15.36 -3.68 30.04
C SER A 27 -16.54 -3.91 30.99
N SER A 28 -17.71 -4.24 30.45
CA SER A 28 -18.89 -4.58 31.25
C SER A 28 -18.72 -5.91 32.03
N LEU A 29 -17.92 -6.85 31.54
CA LEU A 29 -17.61 -8.11 32.21
C LEU A 29 -16.58 -7.93 33.32
N VAL A 30 -15.64 -6.99 33.13
CA VAL A 30 -14.72 -6.57 34.18
C VAL A 30 -15.46 -5.85 35.31
N GLN A 31 -16.38 -4.94 35.00
CA GLN A 31 -17.20 -4.25 36.01
C GLN A 31 -18.07 -5.22 36.83
N LYS A 32 -18.49 -6.33 36.23
CA LYS A 32 -19.24 -7.40 36.92
C LYS A 32 -18.35 -8.37 37.71
N GLY A 33 -17.02 -8.17 37.70
CA GLY A 33 -16.05 -9.03 38.39
C GLY A 33 -15.89 -10.42 37.76
N ILE A 34 -16.43 -10.65 36.57
CA ILE A 34 -16.37 -11.94 35.86
C ILE A 34 -15.00 -12.13 35.20
N LEU A 35 -14.34 -11.02 34.83
CA LEU A 35 -13.05 -11.00 34.17
C LEU A 35 -12.13 -10.02 34.89
N SER A 36 -10.84 -10.32 35.00
CA SER A 36 -9.89 -9.34 35.53
C SER A 36 -9.48 -8.35 34.44
N GLN A 37 -9.13 -7.12 34.83
CA GLN A 37 -8.62 -6.12 33.88
C GLN A 37 -7.33 -6.60 33.20
N ALA A 38 -6.48 -7.35 33.91
CA ALA A 38 -5.24 -7.90 33.37
C ALA A 38 -5.51 -8.94 32.27
N ASP A 39 -6.53 -9.77 32.41
CA ASP A 39 -6.92 -10.74 31.39
C ASP A 39 -7.48 -10.04 30.14
N LEU A 40 -8.26 -8.96 30.33
CA LEU A 40 -8.78 -8.16 29.21
C LEU A 40 -7.64 -7.47 28.44
N ASP A 41 -6.71 -6.86 29.14
CA ASP A 41 -5.58 -6.15 28.53
C ASP A 41 -4.65 -7.13 27.77
N GLY A 42 -4.43 -8.33 28.32
CA GLY A 42 -3.69 -9.39 27.64
C GLY A 42 -4.37 -9.85 26.34
N LEU A 43 -5.68 -10.07 26.39
CA LEU A 43 -6.47 -10.51 25.24
C LEU A 43 -6.52 -9.44 24.14
N LEU A 44 -6.62 -8.17 24.51
CA LEU A 44 -6.53 -7.04 23.58
C LEU A 44 -5.15 -6.97 22.91
N GLN A 45 -4.06 -7.13 23.66
CA GLN A 45 -2.71 -7.14 23.11
C GLN A 45 -2.47 -8.30 22.12
N ASP A 46 -2.99 -9.49 22.42
CA ASP A 46 -2.84 -10.64 21.51
C ASP A 46 -3.60 -10.43 20.20
N VAL A 47 -4.80 -9.85 20.27
CA VAL A 47 -5.58 -9.50 19.09
C VAL A 47 -4.91 -8.39 18.28
N GLU A 48 -4.35 -7.36 18.93
CA GLU A 48 -3.57 -6.32 18.27
C GLU A 48 -2.35 -6.88 17.54
N ARG A 49 -1.55 -7.73 18.18
CA ARG A 49 -0.39 -8.38 17.53
C ARG A 49 -0.80 -9.24 16.34
N SER A 50 -1.90 -9.98 16.46
CA SER A 50 -2.42 -10.81 15.36
C SER A 50 -2.87 -9.96 14.16
N LEU A 51 -3.56 -8.85 14.43
CA LEU A 51 -3.97 -7.88 13.42
C LEU A 51 -2.77 -7.22 12.75
N GLU A 52 -1.75 -6.84 13.52
CA GLU A 52 -0.53 -6.22 13.00
C GLU A 52 0.26 -7.19 12.12
N ALA A 53 0.41 -8.45 12.56
CA ALA A 53 1.03 -9.51 11.77
C ALA A 53 0.29 -9.74 10.44
N ARG A 54 -1.04 -9.84 10.48
CA ARG A 54 -1.86 -9.95 9.26
C ARG A 54 -1.71 -8.75 8.35
N ARG A 55 -1.72 -7.53 8.90
CA ARG A 55 -1.55 -6.29 8.13
C ARG A 55 -0.20 -6.28 7.41
N LYS A 56 0.86 -6.70 8.09
CA LYS A 56 2.21 -6.81 7.50
C LYS A 56 2.25 -7.82 6.35
N THR A 57 1.72 -9.03 6.55
CA THR A 57 1.65 -10.05 5.49
C THR A 57 0.83 -9.57 4.29
N LEU A 58 -0.27 -8.84 4.53
CA LEU A 58 -1.10 -8.29 3.48
C LEU A 58 -0.32 -7.24 2.67
N ILE A 59 0.34 -6.29 3.33
CA ILE A 59 1.15 -5.24 2.69
C ILE A 59 2.27 -5.88 1.85
N GLU A 60 2.98 -6.86 2.40
CA GLU A 60 4.05 -7.56 1.69
C GLU A 60 3.51 -8.33 0.46
N GLY A 61 2.34 -8.95 0.60
CA GLY A 61 1.63 -9.59 -0.52
C GLY A 61 1.27 -8.59 -1.62
N PHE A 62 0.66 -7.46 -1.26
CA PHE A 62 0.31 -6.40 -2.20
C PHE A 62 1.51 -5.78 -2.88
N GLN A 63 2.61 -5.56 -2.16
CA GLN A 63 3.85 -5.06 -2.76
C GLN A 63 4.39 -6.04 -3.81
N LYS A 64 4.37 -7.34 -3.55
CA LYS A 64 4.78 -8.36 -4.53
C LYS A 64 3.84 -8.39 -5.74
N GLU A 65 2.54 -8.30 -5.53
CA GLU A 65 1.54 -8.26 -6.61
C GLU A 65 1.74 -7.02 -7.50
N LEU A 66 1.93 -5.85 -6.88
CA LEU A 66 2.21 -4.59 -7.58
C LEU A 66 3.53 -4.66 -8.34
N GLN A 67 4.60 -5.20 -7.76
CA GLN A 67 5.87 -5.39 -8.46
C GLN A 67 5.73 -6.31 -9.68
N ARG A 68 4.94 -7.39 -9.58
CA ARG A 68 4.65 -8.27 -10.73
C ARG A 68 3.87 -7.56 -11.82
N LEU A 69 2.85 -6.79 -11.45
CA LEU A 69 2.06 -6.01 -12.41
C LEU A 69 2.92 -4.93 -13.10
N LEU A 70 3.76 -4.23 -12.34
CA LEU A 70 4.70 -3.24 -12.87
C LEU A 70 5.76 -3.88 -13.79
N ALA A 71 6.23 -5.10 -13.48
CA ALA A 71 7.17 -5.82 -14.32
C ALA A 71 6.57 -6.28 -15.67
N HIS A 72 5.25 -6.35 -15.79
CA HIS A 72 4.56 -6.72 -17.03
C HIS A 72 4.00 -5.54 -17.81
N LEU A 73 3.98 -4.35 -17.21
CA LEU A 73 3.68 -3.13 -17.94
C LEU A 73 4.94 -2.67 -18.67
N PRO A 74 4.89 -2.35 -19.98
CA PRO A 74 5.97 -1.70 -20.68
C PRO A 74 5.98 -0.22 -20.27
N LEU A 75 6.22 0.03 -18.99
CA LEU A 75 6.42 1.37 -18.48
C LEU A 75 7.83 1.76 -18.89
N ALA A 76 7.92 2.67 -19.87
CA ALA A 76 9.18 3.33 -20.16
C ALA A 76 9.71 3.89 -18.83
N THR A 77 10.86 3.41 -18.42
CA THR A 77 11.50 3.91 -17.21
C THR A 77 11.78 5.41 -17.40
N LYS A 78 11.85 6.15 -16.29
CA LYS A 78 12.19 7.58 -16.34
C LYS A 78 13.50 7.84 -17.09
N GLU A 79 14.43 6.89 -17.02
CA GLU A 79 15.72 6.90 -17.71
C GLU A 79 15.56 6.69 -19.23
N GLU A 80 14.70 5.76 -19.67
CA GLU A 80 14.38 5.54 -21.08
C GLU A 80 13.70 6.77 -21.70
N GLN A 81 12.81 7.44 -20.95
CA GLN A 81 12.17 8.68 -21.41
C GLN A 81 13.20 9.81 -21.56
N LEU A 82 14.09 10.00 -20.59
CA LEU A 82 15.18 10.99 -20.65
C LEU A 82 16.14 10.73 -21.82
N ALA A 83 16.47 9.47 -22.08
CA ALA A 83 17.31 9.08 -23.21
C ALA A 83 16.64 9.40 -24.56
N LEU A 84 15.32 9.25 -24.64
CA LEU A 84 14.54 9.60 -25.83
C LEU A 84 14.52 11.12 -26.07
N GLU A 85 14.28 11.91 -25.02
CA GLU A 85 14.29 13.38 -25.08
C GLU A 85 15.63 13.95 -25.53
N LEU A 86 16.74 13.39 -25.02
CA LEU A 86 18.09 13.76 -25.43
C LEU A 86 18.35 13.47 -26.92
N ARG A 87 17.89 12.30 -27.40
CA ARG A 87 18.02 11.94 -28.82
C ARG A 87 17.21 12.87 -29.72
N LEU A 88 15.98 13.21 -29.30
CA LEU A 88 15.12 14.15 -30.02
C LEU A 88 15.77 15.53 -30.16
N ARG A 89 16.28 16.11 -29.07
CA ARG A 89 17.00 17.39 -29.12
C ARG A 89 18.22 17.33 -30.04
N SER A 90 18.99 16.24 -29.99
CA SER A 90 20.14 16.08 -30.87
C SER A 90 19.75 16.01 -32.36
N LEU A 91 18.57 15.49 -32.66
CA LEU A 91 18.05 15.42 -34.03
C LEU A 91 17.52 16.78 -34.49
N GLU A 92 16.81 17.50 -33.62
CA GLU A 92 16.35 18.88 -33.88
C GLU A 92 17.54 19.80 -34.18
N GLU A 93 18.58 19.80 -33.35
CA GLU A 93 19.79 20.60 -33.58
C GLU A 93 20.51 20.24 -34.90
N ARG A 94 20.46 18.96 -35.29
CA ARG A 94 21.06 18.53 -36.57
C ARG A 94 20.24 18.99 -37.76
N ILE A 95 18.91 18.96 -37.65
CA ILE A 95 18.00 19.45 -38.70
C ILE A 95 18.20 20.95 -38.86
N GLU A 96 18.18 21.73 -37.78
CA GLU A 96 18.42 23.18 -37.83
C GLU A 96 19.77 23.52 -38.49
N ARG A 97 20.84 22.78 -38.17
CA ARG A 97 22.15 22.97 -38.80
C ARG A 97 22.17 22.59 -40.28
N LEU A 98 21.38 21.61 -40.70
CA LEU A 98 21.28 21.22 -42.10
C LEU A 98 20.45 22.23 -42.89
N GLU A 99 19.36 22.73 -42.32
CA GLU A 99 18.54 23.80 -42.88
C GLU A 99 19.34 25.11 -42.98
N ALA A 100 20.12 25.47 -41.96
CA ALA A 100 21.01 26.64 -41.97
C ALA A 100 22.20 26.51 -42.93
N LYS A 101 22.55 25.30 -43.37
CA LYS A 101 23.60 25.04 -44.40
C LYS A 101 23.02 24.90 -45.81
N GLY A 102 21.71 24.75 -45.95
CA GLY A 102 20.99 24.60 -47.21
C GLY A 102 20.37 25.90 -47.74
N ALA A 103 20.44 26.99 -46.97
CA ALA A 103 20.10 28.36 -47.35
C ALA A 103 21.37 29.17 -47.69
#